data_AF-A0A4U9W7E8-F1
#
_entry.id   AF-A0A4U9W7E8-F1
#
_cell.length_a   1.000
_cell.length_b   1.000
_cell.length_c   1.000
_cell.angle_alpha   90.00
_cell.angle_beta   90.00
_cell.angle_gamma   90.00
#
_symmetry.space_group_name_H-M   'P 1'
#
loop_
_entity.id
_entity.type
_entity.pdbx_description
1 polymer ?
#
loop_
_entity_poly.entity_id
_entity_poly.type
_entity_poly.pdbx_seq_one_letter_code
_entity_poly.pdbx_strand_id
1 'polypeptide(L)'
;MFQLIRGGREPSLQGRSLLPTLQAVGELGLLTAQQVAELSDGYLFLRRLENLLQAIADQQTQTLPQDELDQARLAWGMDQPDWPSLMAVLEEHMHQVRAVFDDLIGDDSPDVGEDPNYQHYHSLWQDALDENELAPLTPHLDEEARRQMLRSIADFRHDVDKRTIGPRGRDVLDQLMPRLLAEVCSRVDAATALTRLTQLLLSIVTRTTYLELLVEYHAALSHLIRLCAASPMVASQLARYPLLLDELLDPAHAVPTGGPGCLS
;
A
#
# COMPACT_ATOMS: atom_id res chain seq x y z
N MET A 1 -4.32 8.53 -4.81
CA MET A 1 -2.86 8.48 -4.58
C MET A 1 -2.09 9.57 -5.34
N PHE A 2 -2.10 9.61 -6.69
CA PHE A 2 -1.33 10.61 -7.46
C PHE A 2 -1.59 12.08 -7.06
N GLN A 3 -2.84 12.42 -6.73
CA GLN A 3 -3.21 13.74 -6.22
C GLN A 3 -2.55 14.06 -4.87
N LEU A 4 -2.34 13.06 -4.02
CA LEU A 4 -1.65 13.22 -2.73
C LEU A 4 -0.13 13.36 -2.90
N ILE A 5 0.44 12.67 -3.89
CA ILE A 5 1.90 12.69 -4.16
C ILE A 5 2.30 13.95 -4.93
N ARG A 6 1.52 14.34 -5.95
CA ARG A 6 1.87 15.42 -6.89
C ARG A 6 0.90 16.59 -6.92
N GLY A 7 -0.25 16.54 -6.25
CA GLY A 7 -1.27 17.61 -6.31
C GLY A 7 -0.79 18.96 -5.77
N GLY A 8 0.25 18.99 -4.92
CA GLY A 8 0.86 20.26 -4.49
C GLY A 8 1.73 20.95 -5.56
N ARG A 9 2.21 20.20 -6.56
CA ARG A 9 3.04 20.70 -7.66
C ARG A 9 2.30 20.77 -8.99
N GLU A 10 1.27 19.95 -9.17
CA GLU A 10 0.46 19.84 -10.38
C GLU A 10 -0.99 20.26 -10.08
N PRO A 11 -1.39 21.50 -10.41
CA PRO A 11 -2.75 21.99 -10.17
C PRO A 11 -3.83 21.16 -10.90
N SER A 12 -3.50 20.55 -12.04
CA SER A 12 -4.38 19.66 -12.80
C SER A 12 -4.81 18.43 -11.99
N LEU A 13 -4.01 18.02 -11.00
CA LEU A 13 -4.32 16.90 -10.11
C LEU A 13 -5.10 17.31 -8.85
N GLN A 14 -5.54 18.56 -8.70
CA GLN A 14 -6.32 19.01 -7.52
C GLN A 14 -7.85 18.87 -7.70
N GLY A 15 -8.31 18.35 -8.84
CA GLY A 15 -9.73 18.19 -9.15
C GLY A 15 -10.44 17.22 -8.21
N ARG A 16 -11.73 17.47 -7.92
CA ARG A 16 -12.57 16.56 -7.12
C ARG A 16 -13.16 15.40 -7.94
N SER A 17 -13.19 15.54 -9.27
CA SER A 17 -13.75 14.55 -10.18
C SER A 17 -12.69 13.54 -10.62
N LEU A 18 -13.01 12.25 -10.56
CA LEU A 18 -12.07 11.17 -10.87
C LEU A 18 -11.65 11.15 -12.35
N LEU A 19 -12.60 11.22 -13.29
CA LEU A 19 -12.29 11.09 -14.72
C LEU A 19 -11.32 12.17 -15.25
N PRO A 20 -11.54 13.49 -14.98
CA PRO A 20 -10.56 14.50 -15.37
C PRO A 20 -9.19 14.32 -14.71
N THR A 21 -9.18 13.80 -13.47
CA THR A 21 -7.94 13.51 -12.76
C THR A 21 -7.20 12.34 -13.41
N LEU A 22 -7.88 11.27 -13.80
CA LEU A 22 -7.27 10.13 -14.52
C LEU A 22 -6.66 10.56 -15.86
N GLN A 23 -7.34 11.43 -16.59
CA GLN A 23 -6.79 12.02 -17.82
C GLN A 23 -5.51 12.82 -17.54
N ALA A 24 -5.53 13.69 -16.54
CA ALA A 24 -4.34 14.46 -16.14
C ALA A 24 -3.18 13.55 -15.68
N VAL A 25 -3.47 12.43 -15.00
CA VAL A 25 -2.46 11.42 -14.64
C VAL A 25 -1.83 10.79 -15.90
N GLY A 26 -2.63 10.49 -16.91
CA GLY A 26 -2.16 10.01 -18.21
C GLY A 26 -1.30 11.03 -18.96
N GLU A 27 -1.73 12.29 -19.02
CA GLU A 27 -0.98 13.38 -19.66
C GLU A 27 0.39 13.62 -19.01
N LEU A 28 0.50 13.37 -17.70
CA LEU A 28 1.74 13.45 -16.94
C LEU A 28 2.63 12.19 -17.09
N GLY A 29 2.21 11.21 -17.90
CA GLY A 29 2.94 9.96 -18.15
C GLY A 29 3.07 9.06 -16.93
N LEU A 30 2.17 9.20 -15.95
CA LEU A 30 2.19 8.42 -14.71
C LEU A 30 1.47 7.07 -14.84
N LEU A 31 0.61 6.96 -15.83
CA LEU A 31 -0.04 5.74 -16.26
C LEU A 31 0.01 5.69 -17.79
N THR A 32 0.01 4.47 -18.34
CA THR A 32 -0.12 4.29 -19.79
C THR A 32 -1.51 4.70 -20.26
N ALA A 33 -1.64 5.05 -21.55
CA ALA A 33 -2.94 5.35 -22.15
C ALA A 33 -3.94 4.19 -22.01
N GLN A 34 -3.44 2.95 -22.05
CA GLN A 34 -4.24 1.75 -21.82
C GLN A 34 -4.78 1.69 -20.39
N GLN A 35 -3.92 1.86 -19.38
CA GLN A 35 -4.32 1.87 -17.97
C GLN A 35 -5.34 2.97 -17.67
N VAL A 36 -5.19 4.16 -18.26
CA VAL A 36 -6.16 5.25 -18.09
C VAL A 36 -7.53 4.89 -18.69
N ALA A 37 -7.56 4.24 -19.85
CA ALA A 37 -8.80 3.78 -20.47
C ALA A 37 -9.48 2.71 -19.61
N GLU A 38 -8.74 1.68 -19.21
CA GLU A 38 -9.24 0.57 -18.38
C GLU A 38 -9.83 1.08 -17.05
N LEU A 39 -9.13 1.99 -16.35
CA LEU A 39 -9.62 2.59 -15.11
C LEU A 39 -10.87 3.47 -15.33
N SER A 40 -10.92 4.20 -16.45
CA SER A 40 -12.05 5.07 -16.76
C SER A 40 -13.31 4.27 -17.07
N ASP A 41 -13.17 3.21 -17.87
CA ASP A 41 -14.26 2.32 -18.25
C ASP A 41 -14.76 1.53 -17.04
N GLY A 42 -13.85 0.98 -16.24
CA GLY A 42 -14.19 0.30 -14.99
C GLY A 42 -14.95 1.22 -14.02
N TYR A 43 -14.51 2.48 -13.85
CA TYR A 43 -15.22 3.43 -12.99
C TYR A 43 -16.64 3.74 -13.48
N LEU A 44 -16.81 3.98 -14.79
CA LEU A 44 -18.13 4.26 -15.37
C LEU A 44 -19.07 3.07 -15.23
N PHE A 45 -18.56 1.86 -15.46
CA PHE A 45 -19.31 0.62 -15.31
C PHE A 45 -19.77 0.41 -13.87
N LEU A 46 -18.83 0.43 -12.91
CA LEU A 46 -19.11 0.21 -11.49
C LEU A 46 -20.07 1.27 -10.94
N ARG A 47 -19.88 2.54 -11.31
CA ARG A 47 -20.77 3.62 -10.87
C ARG A 47 -22.18 3.46 -11.44
N ARG A 48 -22.32 3.02 -12.70
CA ARG A 48 -23.63 2.75 -13.31
C ARG A 48 -24.32 1.58 -12.60
N LEU A 49 -23.60 0.50 -12.35
CA LEU A 49 -24.13 -0.68 -11.64
C LEU A 49 -24.60 -0.30 -10.22
N GLU A 50 -23.77 0.43 -9.47
CA GLU A 50 -24.10 0.93 -8.12
C GLU A 50 -25.36 1.81 -8.16
N ASN A 51 -25.43 2.77 -9.09
CA ASN A 51 -26.58 3.65 -9.21
C ASN A 51 -27.88 2.89 -9.52
N LEU A 52 -27.83 1.86 -10.39
CA LEU A 52 -28.98 1.03 -10.70
C LEU A 52 -29.41 0.20 -9.50
N LEU A 53 -28.45 -0.39 -8.78
CA LEU A 53 -28.69 -1.12 -7.55
C LEU A 53 -29.41 -0.25 -6.51
N GLN A 54 -28.91 0.97 -6.29
CA GLN A 54 -29.51 1.92 -5.36
C GLN A 54 -30.91 2.37 -5.79
N ALA A 55 -31.14 2.50 -7.11
CA ALA A 55 -32.44 2.88 -7.65
C ALA A 55 -33.51 1.78 -7.52
N ILE A 56 -33.14 0.50 -7.52
CA ILE A 56 -34.08 -0.62 -7.40
C ILE A 56 -34.73 -0.65 -6.00
N ALA A 57 -33.95 -0.42 -4.95
CA ALA A 57 -34.41 -0.51 -3.56
C ALA A 57 -34.62 0.85 -2.88
N ASP A 58 -34.33 1.96 -3.57
CA ASP A 58 -34.24 3.33 -3.02
C ASP A 58 -33.40 3.40 -1.74
N GLN A 59 -32.29 2.66 -1.74
CA GLN A 59 -31.42 2.44 -0.59
C GLN A 59 -29.97 2.66 -0.98
N GLN A 60 -29.20 3.29 -0.08
CA GLN A 60 -27.75 3.33 -0.18
C GLN A 60 -27.18 1.96 0.17
N THR A 61 -27.01 1.12 -0.85
CA THR A 61 -26.37 -0.19 -0.74
C THR A 61 -25.26 -0.33 -1.78
N GLN A 62 -24.25 -1.13 -1.41
CA GLN A 62 -23.14 -1.54 -2.27
C GLN A 62 -23.07 -3.07 -2.40
N THR A 63 -24.03 -3.78 -1.80
CA THR A 63 -24.09 -5.24 -1.79
C THR A 63 -24.97 -5.73 -2.93
N LEU A 64 -24.44 -6.64 -3.76
CA LEU A 64 -25.21 -7.25 -4.85
C LEU A 64 -26.43 -8.03 -4.33
N PRO A 65 -27.55 -8.05 -5.07
CA PRO A 65 -28.75 -8.74 -4.65
C PRO A 65 -28.59 -10.26 -4.72
N GLN A 66 -29.28 -10.95 -3.81
CA GLN A 66 -29.33 -12.42 -3.79
C GLN A 66 -30.62 -12.96 -4.42
N ASP A 67 -31.64 -12.12 -4.59
CA ASP A 67 -32.90 -12.50 -5.21
C ASP A 67 -32.81 -12.45 -6.75
N GLU A 68 -33.42 -13.44 -7.39
CA GLU A 68 -33.38 -13.60 -8.85
C GLU A 68 -34.02 -12.43 -9.61
N LEU A 69 -34.99 -11.74 -8.99
CA LEU A 69 -35.72 -10.64 -9.61
C LEU A 69 -34.83 -9.41 -9.77
N ASP A 70 -34.14 -8.99 -8.71
CA ASP A 70 -33.25 -7.83 -8.74
C ASP A 70 -31.97 -8.12 -9.52
N GLN A 71 -31.49 -9.37 -9.51
CA GLN A 71 -30.44 -9.83 -10.41
C GLN A 71 -30.83 -9.66 -11.89
N ALA A 72 -32.04 -10.07 -12.28
CA ALA A 72 -32.54 -9.90 -13.65
C ALA A 72 -32.74 -8.42 -14.01
N ARG A 73 -33.22 -7.59 -13.07
CA ARG A 73 -33.36 -6.13 -13.26
C ARG A 73 -32.01 -5.45 -13.49
N LEU A 74 -30.98 -5.83 -12.73
CA LEU A 74 -29.64 -5.30 -12.90
C LEU A 74 -29.03 -5.71 -14.24
N ALA A 75 -29.11 -6.99 -14.60
CA ALA A 75 -28.64 -7.48 -15.90
C ALA A 75 -29.29 -6.68 -17.04
N TRP A 76 -30.61 -6.54 -17.01
CA TRP A 76 -31.34 -5.76 -18.01
C TRP A 76 -30.97 -4.28 -18.01
N GLY A 77 -30.86 -3.64 -16.84
CA GLY A 77 -30.47 -2.22 -16.72
C GLY A 77 -29.03 -1.93 -17.16
N MET A 78 -28.15 -2.93 -17.08
CA MET A 78 -26.77 -2.90 -17.55
C MET A 78 -26.60 -3.34 -19.01
N ASP A 79 -27.70 -3.63 -19.72
CA ASP A 79 -27.69 -4.13 -21.09
C ASP A 79 -26.94 -5.46 -21.26
N GLN A 80 -27.10 -6.35 -20.27
CA GLN A 80 -26.54 -7.70 -20.23
C GLN A 80 -27.65 -8.75 -20.39
N PRO A 81 -27.37 -9.89 -21.05
CA PRO A 81 -28.39 -10.89 -21.37
C PRO A 81 -28.91 -11.63 -20.14
N ASP A 82 -28.04 -11.87 -19.17
CA ASP A 82 -28.36 -12.56 -17.92
C ASP A 82 -27.41 -12.15 -16.79
N TRP A 83 -27.75 -12.57 -15.57
CA TRP A 83 -26.95 -12.31 -14.38
C TRP A 83 -25.53 -12.90 -14.47
N PRO A 84 -25.32 -14.16 -14.91
CA PRO A 84 -23.97 -14.69 -15.12
C PRO A 84 -23.09 -13.84 -16.05
N SER A 85 -23.65 -13.33 -17.14
CA SER A 85 -22.93 -12.47 -18.09
C SER A 85 -22.58 -11.12 -17.47
N LEU A 86 -23.51 -10.52 -16.71
CA LEU A 86 -23.21 -9.30 -15.94
C LEU A 86 -22.08 -9.53 -14.94
N MET A 87 -22.10 -10.65 -14.23
CA MET A 87 -21.05 -11.01 -13.27
C MET A 87 -19.69 -11.20 -13.93
N ALA A 88 -19.64 -11.86 -15.10
CA ALA A 88 -18.39 -12.02 -15.84
C ALA A 88 -17.78 -10.67 -16.25
N VAL A 89 -18.60 -9.74 -16.75
CA VAL A 89 -18.15 -8.38 -17.12
C VAL A 89 -17.71 -7.57 -15.89
N LEU A 90 -18.44 -7.72 -14.77
CA LEU A 90 -18.07 -7.10 -13.50
C LEU A 90 -16.70 -7.61 -13.02
N GLU A 91 -16.50 -8.92 -13.01
CA GLU A 91 -15.23 -9.55 -12.63
C GLU A 91 -14.08 -9.10 -13.52
N GLU A 92 -14.31 -8.98 -14.83
CA GLU A 92 -13.30 -8.49 -15.78
C GLU A 92 -12.88 -7.04 -15.46
N HIS A 93 -13.83 -6.13 -15.27
CA HIS A 93 -13.51 -4.75 -14.89
C HIS A 93 -12.81 -4.67 -13.53
N MET A 94 -13.25 -5.46 -12.54
CA MET A 94 -12.59 -5.51 -11.24
C MET A 94 -11.16 -6.04 -11.35
N HIS A 95 -10.94 -7.07 -12.17
CA HIS A 95 -9.61 -7.65 -12.41
C HIS A 95 -8.69 -6.65 -13.12
N GLN A 96 -9.16 -5.95 -14.15
CA GLN A 96 -8.38 -4.93 -14.84
C GLN A 96 -7.97 -3.80 -13.89
N VAL A 97 -8.92 -3.24 -13.13
CA VAL A 97 -8.64 -2.20 -12.14
C VAL A 97 -7.62 -2.69 -11.11
N ARG A 98 -7.77 -3.94 -10.65
CA ARG A 98 -6.83 -4.56 -9.71
C ARG A 98 -5.45 -4.74 -10.31
N ALA A 99 -5.33 -5.20 -11.54
CA ALA A 99 -4.05 -5.34 -12.23
C ALA A 99 -3.33 -4.00 -12.39
N VAL A 100 -4.04 -2.90 -12.69
CA VAL A 100 -3.44 -1.55 -12.73
C VAL A 100 -3.02 -1.08 -11.35
N PHE A 101 -3.80 -1.41 -10.32
CA PHE A 101 -3.45 -1.10 -8.94
C PHE A 101 -2.21 -1.89 -8.50
N ASP A 102 -2.17 -3.17 -8.79
CA ASP A 102 -1.06 -4.09 -8.50
C ASP A 102 0.19 -3.70 -9.32
N ASP A 103 0.10 -3.29 -10.58
CA ASP A 103 1.27 -2.79 -11.31
C ASP A 103 1.79 -1.46 -10.72
N LEU A 104 0.88 -0.62 -10.24
CA LEU A 104 1.24 0.66 -9.62
C LEU A 104 1.75 0.53 -8.18
N ILE A 105 1.41 -0.57 -7.49
CA ILE A 105 1.59 -0.75 -6.04
C ILE A 105 2.36 -2.02 -5.70
N GLY A 106 2.09 -3.13 -6.36
CA GLY A 106 2.83 -4.38 -6.36
C GLY A 106 4.03 -4.31 -7.30
N ASP A 107 5.07 -3.64 -6.84
CA ASP A 107 6.41 -4.05 -7.26
C ASP A 107 6.58 -5.48 -6.70
N ASP A 108 6.72 -6.49 -7.58
CA ASP A 108 7.14 -7.86 -7.28
C ASP A 108 8.56 -7.82 -6.68
N SER A 109 8.67 -7.22 -5.51
CA SER A 109 9.84 -7.33 -4.67
C SER A 109 9.76 -8.74 -4.09
N PRO A 110 10.69 -9.66 -4.44
CA PRO A 110 10.72 -10.98 -3.82
C PRO A 110 10.66 -10.82 -2.30
N ASP A 111 10.03 -11.79 -1.61
CA ASP A 111 10.04 -11.80 -0.14
C ASP A 111 11.49 -11.61 0.30
N VAL A 112 11.74 -10.47 0.93
CA VAL A 112 13.08 -9.99 1.26
C VAL A 112 13.81 -10.98 2.19
N GLY A 113 13.06 -11.88 2.83
CA GLY A 113 13.59 -13.04 3.56
C GLY A 113 14.41 -14.04 2.71
N GLU A 114 14.32 -14.00 1.38
CA GLU A 114 15.12 -14.82 0.46
C GLU A 114 16.39 -14.12 -0.06
N ASP A 115 16.64 -12.85 0.29
CA ASP A 115 17.88 -12.14 -0.07
C ASP A 115 19.08 -12.80 0.64
N PRO A 116 20.14 -13.21 -0.07
CA PRO A 116 21.39 -13.69 0.53
C PRO A 116 21.97 -12.72 1.58
N ASN A 117 21.67 -11.42 1.46
CA ASN A 117 22.11 -10.39 2.37
C ASN A 117 21.18 -10.18 3.58
N TYR A 118 20.06 -10.89 3.68
CA TYR A 118 19.11 -10.78 4.80
C TYR A 118 19.78 -10.94 6.17
N GLN A 119 20.75 -11.86 6.28
CA GLN A 119 21.55 -12.05 7.49
C GLN A 119 22.39 -10.80 7.86
N HIS A 120 22.89 -10.04 6.88
CA HIS A 120 23.62 -8.80 7.14
C HIS A 120 22.70 -7.70 7.67
N TYR A 121 21.48 -7.58 7.15
CA TYR A 121 20.50 -6.61 7.68
C TYR A 121 20.02 -6.97 9.10
N HIS A 122 19.93 -8.27 9.40
CA HIS A 122 19.64 -8.75 10.74
C HIS A 122 20.77 -8.42 11.72
N SER A 123 22.04 -8.65 11.33
CA SER A 123 23.24 -8.25 12.10
C SER A 123 23.27 -6.75 12.37
N LEU A 124 23.04 -5.94 11.32
CA LEU A 124 23.03 -4.47 11.40
C LEU A 124 22.01 -3.95 12.43
N TRP A 125 20.87 -4.63 12.57
CA TRP A 125 19.85 -4.28 13.56
C TRP A 125 20.22 -4.73 14.99
N GLN A 126 20.68 -5.97 15.16
CA GLN A 126 20.87 -6.60 16.47
C GLN A 126 22.21 -6.26 17.15
N ASP A 127 23.33 -6.40 16.43
CA ASP A 127 24.66 -6.45 17.03
C ASP A 127 25.28 -5.05 17.19
N ALA A 128 25.73 -4.45 16.09
CA ALA A 128 26.37 -3.13 16.12
C ALA A 128 26.14 -2.37 14.81
N LEU A 129 25.65 -1.14 14.95
CA LEU A 129 25.51 -0.19 13.84
C LEU A 129 26.89 0.35 13.46
N ASP A 130 27.67 -0.46 12.71
CA ASP A 130 28.97 -0.06 12.16
C ASP A 130 28.83 0.37 10.69
N GLU A 131 29.54 1.44 10.34
CA GLU A 131 29.66 1.91 8.96
C GLU A 131 30.32 0.86 8.06
N ASN A 132 31.21 0.03 8.60
CA ASN A 132 31.85 -1.05 7.86
C ASN A 132 30.87 -2.15 7.41
N GLU A 133 29.79 -2.37 8.15
CA GLU A 133 28.73 -3.32 7.78
C GLU A 133 27.71 -2.69 6.83
N LEU A 134 27.45 -1.38 6.95
CA LEU A 134 26.52 -0.66 6.08
C LEU A 134 27.10 -0.33 4.69
N ALA A 135 28.41 -0.06 4.60
CA ALA A 135 29.10 0.28 3.36
C ALA A 135 28.91 -0.76 2.22
N PRO A 136 29.07 -2.08 2.44
CA PRO A 136 28.84 -3.08 1.39
C PRO A 136 27.36 -3.17 0.96
N LEU A 137 26.41 -2.82 1.85
CA LEU A 137 24.97 -2.85 1.58
C LEU A 137 24.47 -1.59 0.85
N THR A 138 25.26 -0.51 0.90
CA THR A 138 24.90 0.80 0.32
C THR A 138 26.02 1.41 -0.50
N PRO A 139 26.55 0.70 -1.52
CA PRO A 139 27.71 1.16 -2.30
C PRO A 139 27.45 2.45 -3.10
N HIS A 140 26.17 2.77 -3.36
CA HIS A 140 25.71 3.96 -4.06
C HIS A 140 25.57 5.20 -3.17
N LEU A 141 25.69 5.06 -1.84
CA LEU A 141 25.53 6.17 -0.89
C LEU A 141 26.87 6.76 -0.46
N ASP A 142 26.89 8.09 -0.25
CA ASP A 142 28.05 8.78 0.31
C ASP A 142 28.20 8.54 1.83
N GLU A 143 29.36 8.95 2.37
CA GLU A 143 29.68 8.79 3.79
C GLU A 143 28.71 9.59 4.69
N GLU A 144 28.19 10.71 4.21
CA GLU A 144 27.26 11.54 4.98
C GLU A 144 25.87 10.88 5.09
N ALA A 145 25.33 10.35 3.99
CA ALA A 145 24.08 9.59 3.99
C ALA A 145 24.20 8.31 4.85
N ARG A 146 25.30 7.57 4.75
CA ARG A 146 25.55 6.38 5.59
C ARG A 146 25.59 6.73 7.07
N ARG A 147 26.30 7.79 7.46
CA ARG A 147 26.31 8.27 8.85
C ARG A 147 24.94 8.73 9.33
N GLN A 148 24.16 9.36 8.46
CA GLN A 148 22.79 9.75 8.79
C GLN A 148 21.90 8.53 9.02
N MET A 149 22.01 7.48 8.19
CA MET A 149 21.27 6.23 8.39
C MET A 149 21.60 5.58 9.72
N LEU A 150 22.88 5.42 10.05
CA LEU A 150 23.31 4.82 11.32
C LEU A 150 22.76 5.61 12.53
N ARG A 151 22.80 6.94 12.47
CA ARG A 151 22.21 7.80 13.51
C ARG A 151 20.71 7.58 13.63
N SER A 152 19.97 7.59 12.52
CA SER A 152 18.52 7.38 12.53
C SER A 152 18.14 6.01 13.10
N ILE A 153 18.90 4.94 12.82
CA ILE A 153 18.64 3.61 13.38
C ILE A 153 18.97 3.58 14.88
N ALA A 154 20.08 4.19 15.30
CA ALA A 154 20.48 4.24 16.70
C ALA A 154 19.47 5.05 17.55
N ASP A 155 19.05 6.22 17.06
CA ASP A 155 18.05 7.06 17.71
C ASP A 155 16.70 6.33 17.80
N PHE A 156 16.30 5.63 16.74
CA PHE A 156 15.10 4.80 16.75
C PHE A 156 15.16 3.70 17.81
N ARG A 157 16.25 2.92 17.89
CA ARG A 157 16.45 1.89 18.92
C ARG A 157 16.33 2.47 20.33
N HIS A 158 17.00 3.59 20.59
CA HIS A 158 16.97 4.25 21.89
C HIS A 158 15.56 4.75 22.26
N ASP A 159 14.81 5.28 21.29
CA ASP A 159 13.45 5.75 21.53
C ASP A 159 12.43 4.62 21.68
N VAL A 160 12.65 3.49 21.00
CA VAL A 160 11.90 2.24 21.20
C VAL A 160 12.14 1.71 22.61
N ASP A 161 13.39 1.69 23.10
CA ASP A 161 13.74 1.22 24.45
C ASP A 161 13.12 2.04 25.58
N LYS A 162 12.95 3.35 25.36
CA LYS A 162 12.26 4.24 26.31
C LYS A 162 10.76 4.03 26.35
N ARG A 163 10.17 3.44 25.32
CA ARG A 163 8.72 3.21 25.25
C ARG A 163 8.38 1.85 25.87
N THR A 164 7.24 1.81 26.55
CA THR A 164 6.74 0.57 27.17
C THR A 164 6.16 -0.36 26.10
N ILE A 165 7.03 -1.03 25.35
CA ILE A 165 6.67 -2.02 24.34
C ILE A 165 6.74 -3.40 25.01
N GLY A 166 5.65 -4.17 24.89
CA GLY A 166 5.64 -5.55 25.40
C GLY A 166 6.64 -6.44 24.65
N PRO A 167 7.01 -7.62 25.21
CA PRO A 167 7.95 -8.54 24.57
C PRO A 167 7.54 -8.89 23.13
N ARG A 168 6.23 -9.12 22.91
CA ARG A 168 5.65 -9.38 21.60
C ARG A 168 5.92 -8.26 20.57
N GLY A 169 5.82 -6.99 20.97
CA GLY A 169 6.08 -5.88 20.07
C GLY A 169 7.55 -5.74 19.68
N ARG A 170 8.47 -6.13 20.58
CA ARG A 170 9.91 -6.20 20.28
C ARG A 170 10.22 -7.32 19.29
N ASP A 171 9.67 -8.51 19.52
CA ASP A 171 9.85 -9.66 18.62
C ASP A 171 9.40 -9.35 17.18
N VAL A 172 8.31 -8.59 17.04
CA VAL A 172 7.78 -8.17 15.73
C VAL A 172 8.65 -7.09 15.09
N LEU A 173 9.17 -6.13 15.87
CA LEU A 173 10.14 -5.14 15.36
C LEU A 173 11.44 -5.81 14.89
N ASP A 174 11.92 -6.80 15.62
CA ASP A 174 13.14 -7.54 15.27
C ASP A 174 12.98 -8.33 13.96
N GLN A 175 11.75 -8.68 13.59
CA GLN A 175 11.42 -9.26 12.29
C GLN A 175 11.20 -8.19 11.20
N LEU A 176 10.59 -7.06 11.56
CA LEU A 176 10.24 -5.99 10.62
C LEU A 176 11.46 -5.19 10.16
N MET A 177 12.35 -4.83 11.08
CA MET A 177 13.45 -3.91 10.82
C MET A 177 14.45 -4.42 9.78
N PRO A 178 14.90 -5.69 9.79
CA PRO A 178 15.77 -6.22 8.75
C PRO A 178 15.14 -6.15 7.35
N ARG A 179 13.83 -6.45 7.23
CA ARG A 179 13.08 -6.36 5.97
C ARG A 179 12.98 -4.92 5.46
N LEU A 180 12.66 -3.99 6.36
CA LEU A 180 12.61 -2.56 6.03
C LEU A 180 13.97 -2.04 5.58
N LEU A 181 15.05 -2.41 6.29
CA LEU A 181 16.41 -1.97 5.97
C LEU A 181 16.86 -2.51 4.62
N ALA A 182 16.57 -3.76 4.31
CA ALA A 182 16.91 -4.36 3.03
C ALA A 182 16.29 -3.61 1.83
N GLU A 183 15.01 -3.24 1.92
CA GLU A 183 14.36 -2.47 0.86
C GLU A 183 14.87 -1.02 0.82
N VAL A 184 15.03 -0.37 1.98
CA VAL A 184 15.47 1.05 2.05
C VAL A 184 16.93 1.22 1.62
N CYS A 185 17.83 0.30 1.98
CA CYS A 185 19.25 0.40 1.64
C CYS A 185 19.49 0.41 0.13
N SER A 186 18.68 -0.29 -0.66
CA SER A 186 18.78 -0.29 -2.12
C SER A 186 18.51 1.08 -2.78
N ARG A 187 17.93 2.03 -2.05
CA ARG A 187 17.44 3.31 -2.60
C ARG A 187 18.51 4.39 -2.58
N VAL A 188 18.41 5.32 -3.54
CA VAL A 188 19.27 6.52 -3.59
C VAL A 188 18.93 7.52 -2.48
N ASP A 189 17.66 7.58 -2.08
CA ASP A 189 17.15 8.49 -1.03
C ASP A 189 17.06 7.82 0.36
N ALA A 190 17.79 6.72 0.57
CA ALA A 190 17.70 5.85 1.75
C ALA A 190 17.77 6.62 3.09
N ALA A 191 18.73 7.52 3.27
CA ALA A 191 18.88 8.28 4.52
C ALA A 191 17.65 9.13 4.87
N THR A 192 17.05 9.78 3.86
CA THR A 192 15.86 10.60 4.05
C THR A 192 14.61 9.74 4.25
N ALA A 193 14.47 8.67 3.46
CA ALA A 193 13.37 7.72 3.60
C ALA A 193 13.36 7.07 5.00
N LEU A 194 14.51 6.58 5.45
CA LEU A 194 14.66 5.94 6.77
C LEU A 194 14.31 6.86 7.93
N THR A 195 14.71 8.13 7.84
CA THR A 195 14.38 9.15 8.87
C THR A 195 12.86 9.37 8.97
N ARG A 196 12.15 9.36 7.84
CA ARG A 196 10.68 9.50 7.83
C ARG A 196 9.98 8.23 8.33
N LEU A 197 10.49 7.07 7.91
CA LEU A 197 9.96 5.76 8.29
C LEU A 197 10.09 5.50 9.79
N THR A 198 11.26 5.78 10.37
CA THR A 198 11.49 5.64 11.82
C THR A 198 10.55 6.53 12.64
N GLN A 199 10.28 7.77 12.20
CA GLN A 199 9.30 8.65 12.85
C GLN A 199 7.86 8.11 12.78
N LEU A 200 7.48 7.55 11.63
CA LEU A 200 6.19 6.88 11.46
C LEU A 200 6.11 5.65 12.38
N LEU A 201 7.11 4.78 12.35
CA LEU A 201 7.17 3.58 13.19
C LEU A 201 7.07 3.94 14.68
N LEU A 202 7.76 4.98 15.15
CA LEU A 202 7.65 5.46 16.53
C LEU A 202 6.24 5.90 16.90
N SER A 203 5.44 6.39 15.95
CA SER A 203 4.04 6.76 16.22
C SER A 203 3.14 5.54 16.47
N ILE A 204 3.46 4.41 15.83
CA ILE A 204 2.66 3.17 15.89
C ILE A 204 3.26 2.07 16.76
N VAL A 205 4.50 2.23 17.25
CA VAL A 205 5.26 1.18 17.93
C VAL A 205 4.58 0.60 19.19
N THR A 206 3.69 1.38 19.81
CA THR A 206 2.92 0.95 20.99
C THR A 206 1.71 0.09 20.64
N ARG A 207 1.35 0.00 19.35
CA ARG A 207 0.19 -0.74 18.83
C ARG A 207 0.71 -1.94 18.02
N THR A 208 0.93 -3.06 18.70
CA THR A 208 1.56 -4.25 18.12
C THR A 208 0.85 -4.78 16.88
N THR A 209 -0.47 -4.61 16.77
CA THR A 209 -1.27 -5.04 15.61
C THR A 209 -0.83 -4.40 14.29
N TYR A 210 -0.48 -3.11 14.30
CA TYR A 210 0.00 -2.44 13.09
C TYR A 210 1.37 -2.97 12.66
N LEU A 211 2.24 -3.30 13.62
CA LEU A 211 3.54 -3.86 13.33
C LEU A 211 3.42 -5.30 12.81
N GLU A 212 2.55 -6.11 13.42
CA GLU A 212 2.27 -7.49 12.99
C GLU A 212 1.76 -7.50 11.54
N LEU A 213 0.85 -6.59 11.22
CA LEU A 213 0.31 -6.46 9.87
C LEU A 213 1.41 -6.09 8.85
N LEU A 214 2.31 -5.17 9.17
CA LEU A 214 3.44 -4.84 8.30
C LEU A 214 4.43 -6.00 8.10
N VAL A 215 4.52 -6.92 9.06
CA VAL A 215 5.32 -8.14 8.94
C VAL A 215 4.60 -9.20 8.09
N GLU A 216 3.28 -9.34 8.26
CA GLU A 216 2.47 -10.30 7.51
C GLU A 216 2.29 -9.90 6.04
N TYR A 217 2.12 -8.59 5.76
CA TYR A 217 1.82 -8.07 4.43
C TYR A 217 2.98 -7.25 3.84
N HIS A 218 3.95 -7.95 3.24
CA HIS A 218 5.14 -7.35 2.61
C HIS A 218 4.81 -6.24 1.60
N ALA A 219 3.79 -6.43 0.77
CA ALA A 219 3.37 -5.43 -0.22
C ALA A 219 3.01 -4.09 0.42
N ALA A 220 2.42 -4.12 1.62
CA ALA A 220 2.04 -2.92 2.34
C ALA A 220 3.27 -2.21 2.95
N LEU A 221 4.27 -2.96 3.42
CA LEU A 221 5.55 -2.40 3.85
C LEU A 221 6.25 -1.67 2.71
N SER A 222 6.37 -2.30 1.53
CA SER A 222 7.00 -1.68 0.37
C SER A 222 6.24 -0.45 -0.12
N HIS A 223 4.90 -0.49 -0.07
CA HIS A 223 4.08 0.67 -0.39
C HIS A 223 4.32 1.83 0.59
N LEU A 224 4.39 1.53 1.88
CA LEU A 224 4.67 2.50 2.92
C LEU A 224 6.05 3.14 2.74
N ILE A 225 7.06 2.35 2.35
CA ILE A 225 8.41 2.84 2.03
C ILE A 225 8.37 3.78 0.82
N ARG A 226 7.73 3.37 -0.29
CA ARG A 226 7.56 4.20 -1.49
C ARG A 226 6.88 5.53 -1.19
N LEU A 227 5.77 5.52 -0.44
CA LEU A 227 5.02 6.72 -0.08
C LEU A 227 5.85 7.68 0.78
N CYS A 228 6.52 7.15 1.81
CA CYS A 228 7.34 7.95 2.71
C CYS A 228 8.57 8.53 2.03
N ALA A 229 9.16 7.80 1.08
CA ALA A 229 10.24 8.28 0.25
C ALA A 229 9.77 9.42 -0.68
N ALA A 230 8.64 9.22 -1.37
CA ALA A 230 8.11 10.16 -2.35
C ALA A 230 7.59 11.48 -1.74
N SER A 231 7.00 11.47 -0.54
CA SER A 231 6.37 12.67 0.02
C SER A 231 6.56 12.82 1.54
N PRO A 232 7.23 13.91 2.02
CA PRO A 232 7.35 14.18 3.45
C PRO A 232 6.00 14.52 4.10
N MET A 233 5.08 15.11 3.32
CA MET A 233 3.74 15.43 3.80
C MET A 233 2.96 14.15 4.13
N VAL A 234 3.02 13.14 3.25
CA VAL A 234 2.35 11.84 3.46
C VAL A 234 2.94 11.13 4.67
N ALA A 235 4.26 11.07 4.79
CA ALA A 235 4.92 10.48 5.95
C ALA A 235 4.47 11.15 7.28
N SER A 236 4.39 12.49 7.28
CA SER A 236 3.94 13.27 8.45
C SER A 236 2.46 13.03 8.75
N GLN A 237 1.63 12.87 7.72
CA GLN A 237 0.19 12.64 7.86
C GLN A 237 -0.11 11.23 8.39
N LEU A 238 0.58 10.20 7.88
CA LEU A 238 0.48 8.83 8.37
C LEU A 238 0.96 8.70 9.82
N ALA A 239 2.08 9.35 10.17
CA ALA A 239 2.56 9.40 11.55
C ALA A 239 1.58 10.10 12.52
N ARG A 240 0.81 11.08 12.01
CA ARG A 240 -0.18 11.82 12.81
C ARG A 240 -1.52 11.10 12.91
N TYR A 241 -1.89 10.35 11.86
CA TYR A 241 -3.16 9.61 11.78
C TYR A 241 -2.91 8.15 11.36
N PRO A 242 -2.46 7.29 12.28
CA PRO A 242 -2.22 5.87 12.00
C PRO A 242 -3.44 5.09 11.49
N LEU A 243 -4.67 5.58 11.69
CA LEU A 243 -5.88 4.97 11.13
C LEU A 243 -5.87 4.95 9.59
N LEU A 244 -5.15 5.90 8.97
CA LEU A 244 -4.98 5.90 7.51
C LEU A 244 -4.09 4.74 7.03
N LEU A 245 -3.33 4.12 7.94
CA LEU A 245 -2.65 2.87 7.62
C LEU A 245 -3.67 1.76 7.41
N ASP A 246 -4.80 1.72 8.13
CA ASP A 246 -5.81 0.67 7.94
C ASP A 246 -6.33 0.66 6.48
N GLU A 247 -6.57 1.83 5.88
CA GLU A 247 -6.92 1.96 4.45
C GLU A 247 -5.84 1.45 3.48
N LEU A 248 -4.57 1.47 3.90
CA LEU A 248 -3.43 0.96 3.13
C LEU A 248 -3.15 -0.53 3.42
N LEU A 249 -3.69 -1.04 4.52
CA LEU A 249 -3.36 -2.32 5.13
C LEU A 249 -4.54 -3.31 5.13
N ASP A 250 -5.75 -2.88 4.74
CA ASP A 250 -6.96 -3.69 4.82
C ASP A 250 -6.90 -4.92 3.88
N PRO A 251 -6.88 -6.16 4.42
CA PRO A 251 -6.96 -7.36 3.61
C PRO A 251 -8.31 -7.55 2.92
N ALA A 252 -9.37 -6.82 3.26
CA ALA A 252 -10.60 -6.80 2.44
C ALA A 252 -10.38 -6.16 1.04
N HIS A 253 -9.25 -5.49 0.84
CA HIS A 253 -8.77 -5.04 -0.47
C HIS A 253 -7.63 -5.92 -1.03
N ALA A 254 -7.08 -6.86 -0.24
CA ALA A 254 -5.97 -7.73 -0.64
C ALA A 254 -6.30 -9.24 -0.73
N VAL A 255 -7.35 -9.76 -0.10
CA VAL A 255 -7.71 -11.20 -0.09
C VAL A 255 -9.16 -11.39 -0.58
N PRO A 256 -9.41 -12.19 -1.63
CA PRO A 256 -10.75 -12.65 -1.96
C PRO A 256 -11.21 -13.61 -0.85
N THR A 257 -12.33 -13.31 -0.21
CA THR A 257 -12.95 -14.20 0.78
C THR A 257 -13.36 -15.52 0.12
N GLY A 258 -12.49 -16.52 0.24
CA GLY A 258 -12.77 -17.91 -0.11
C GLY A 258 -12.67 -18.79 1.13
N GLY A 259 -13.83 -19.13 1.72
CA GLY A 259 -13.99 -20.31 2.58
C GLY A 259 -14.80 -20.05 3.87
N PRO A 260 -15.81 -20.89 4.12
CA PRO A 260 -15.55 -21.91 5.13
C PRO A 260 -16.02 -23.31 4.73
N GLY A 261 -15.30 -24.32 5.26
CA GLY A 261 -15.92 -25.54 5.77
C GLY A 261 -15.97 -26.76 4.84
N CYS A 262 -14.97 -27.63 4.98
CA CYS A 262 -15.21 -29.07 4.90
C CYS A 262 -16.35 -29.47 5.84
N LEU A 263 -17.22 -30.38 5.41
CA LEU A 263 -17.66 -31.57 6.15
C LEU A 263 -18.50 -32.46 5.21
N SER A 264 -18.35 -33.76 5.43
CA SER A 264 -18.94 -34.91 4.74
C SER A 264 -20.46 -34.91 4.60
#